data_AF-A0AAU7CK56-F1
#
_entry.id   AF-A0AAU7CK56-F1
#
_cell.length_a   1.000
_cell.length_b   1.000
_cell.length_c   1.000
_cell.angle_alpha   90.00
_cell.angle_beta   90.00
_cell.angle_gamma   90.00
#
_symmetry.space_group_name_H-M   'P 1'
#
loop_
_entity.id
_entity.type
_entity.pdbx_description
1 polymer ?
#
loop_
_entity_poly.entity_id
_entity_poly.type
_entity_poly.pdbx_seq_one_letter_code
_entity_poly.pdbx_strand_id
1 'polypeptide(L)'
;MPKEHARKARIEARIAPEALAVVKRAAEIQGRSVSDFVVAAAQEAAHRTIEETHLIRLSVEDQERFVDRLLNPSPLPPALARARDAHAELIRESR
;
A
#
# COMPACT_ATOMS: atom_id res chain seq x y z
N MET A 1 -16.63 -26.23 0.41
CA MET A 1 -15.63 -26.56 -0.63
C MET A 1 -14.69 -25.38 -0.76
N PRO A 2 -13.38 -25.51 -0.44
CA PRO A 2 -12.44 -24.42 -0.65
C PRO A 2 -12.35 -24.18 -2.16
N LYS A 3 -12.46 -22.93 -2.61
CA LYS A 3 -12.23 -22.58 -4.01
C LYS A 3 -10.74 -22.78 -4.29
N GLU A 4 -10.41 -23.85 -5.00
CA GLU A 4 -9.08 -24.06 -5.53
C GLU A 4 -8.77 -22.91 -6.49
N HIS A 5 -7.89 -21.98 -6.06
CA HIS A 5 -7.44 -20.89 -6.90
C HIS A 5 -6.53 -21.48 -7.99
N ALA A 6 -7.15 -21.96 -9.07
CA ALA A 6 -6.41 -22.37 -10.26
C ALA A 6 -5.49 -21.22 -10.69
N ARG A 7 -4.19 -21.50 -10.82
CA ARG A 7 -3.18 -20.54 -11.29
C ARG A 7 -3.44 -20.22 -12.77
N LYS A 8 -4.39 -19.34 -13.03
CA LYS A 8 -4.88 -18.99 -14.39
C LYS A 8 -4.07 -17.90 -15.08
N ALA A 9 -3.27 -17.14 -14.34
CA ALA A 9 -2.45 -16.05 -14.86
C ALA A 9 -0.97 -16.41 -14.87
N ARG A 10 -0.24 -16.01 -15.92
CA ARG A 10 1.20 -16.27 -16.09
C ARG A 10 1.96 -14.95 -16.17
N ILE A 11 3.08 -14.89 -15.46
CA ILE A 11 4.06 -13.80 -15.56
C ILE A 11 5.25 -14.36 -16.35
N GLU A 12 5.63 -13.69 -17.44
CA GLU A 12 6.80 -14.04 -18.25
C GLU A 12 7.82 -12.91 -18.20
N ALA A 13 9.04 -13.23 -17.75
CA ALA A 13 10.13 -12.27 -17.67
C ALA A 13 11.45 -12.95 -18.06
N ARG A 14 12.30 -12.21 -18.77
CA ARG A 14 13.68 -12.61 -19.04
C ARG A 14 14.58 -11.92 -18.02
N ILE A 15 15.49 -12.69 -17.42
CA ILE A 15 16.49 -12.18 -16.48
C ILE A 15 17.88 -12.60 -16.95
N ALA A 16 18.87 -11.82 -16.58
CA ALA A 16 20.26 -12.14 -16.89
C ALA A 16 20.70 -13.42 -16.14
N PRO A 17 21.66 -14.21 -16.69
CA PRO A 17 22.12 -15.45 -16.07
C PRO A 17 22.62 -15.29 -14.63
N GLU A 18 23.32 -14.20 -14.34
CA GLU A 18 23.82 -13.86 -13.00
C GLU A 18 22.67 -13.60 -12.01
N ALA A 19 21.61 -12.93 -12.45
CA ALA A 19 20.42 -12.71 -11.63
C ALA A 19 19.70 -14.04 -11.35
N LEU A 20 19.63 -14.94 -12.34
CA LEU A 20 19.06 -16.27 -12.14
C LEU A 20 19.85 -17.09 -11.10
N ALA A 21 21.18 -16.98 -11.09
CA ALA A 21 22.01 -17.66 -10.10
C ALA A 21 21.71 -17.20 -8.67
N VAL A 22 21.56 -15.89 -8.46
CA VAL A 22 21.18 -15.31 -7.16
C VAL A 22 19.80 -15.78 -6.72
N VAL A 23 18.81 -15.73 -7.63
CA VAL A 23 17.44 -16.18 -7.33
C VAL A 23 17.40 -17.67 -6.97
N LYS A 24 18.12 -18.52 -7.72
CA LYS A 24 18.26 -19.95 -7.41
C LYS A 24 18.81 -20.17 -6.02
N ARG A 25 19.90 -19.48 -5.68
CA ARG A 25 20.53 -19.60 -4.36
C ARG A 25 19.59 -19.17 -3.24
N ALA A 26 18.85 -18.07 -3.43
CA ALA A 26 17.88 -17.60 -2.45
C ALA A 26 16.70 -18.57 -2.26
N ALA A 27 16.23 -19.20 -3.35
CA ALA A 27 15.20 -20.23 -3.31
C ALA A 27 15.67 -21.48 -2.54
N GLU A 28 16.91 -21.93 -2.80
CA GLU A 28 17.54 -23.04 -2.06
C GLU A 28 17.64 -22.77 -0.56
N ILE A 29 18.10 -21.58 -0.17
CA ILE A 29 18.22 -21.17 1.25
C ILE A 29 16.87 -21.26 1.96
N GLN A 30 15.77 -20.95 1.25
CA GLN A 30 14.42 -21.01 1.81
C GLN A 30 13.72 -22.36 1.61
N GLY A 31 14.41 -23.36 1.03
CA GLY A 31 13.86 -24.70 0.83
C GLY A 31 12.67 -24.76 -0.14
N ARG A 32 12.58 -23.83 -1.10
CA ARG A 32 11.46 -23.74 -2.05
C ARG A 32 11.93 -23.71 -3.50
N SER A 33 11.02 -24.01 -4.43
CA SER A 33 11.32 -23.94 -5.86
C SER A 33 11.58 -22.51 -6.31
N VAL A 34 12.35 -22.33 -7.39
CA VAL A 34 12.62 -21.01 -7.99
C VAL A 34 11.31 -20.29 -8.35
N SER A 35 10.35 -21.00 -8.93
CA SER A 35 9.06 -20.43 -9.31
C SER A 35 8.26 -19.95 -8.09
N ASP A 36 8.25 -20.75 -7.03
CA ASP A 36 7.56 -20.38 -5.78
C ASP A 36 8.24 -19.19 -5.08
N PHE A 37 9.58 -19.18 -5.05
CA PHE A 37 10.36 -18.05 -4.55
C PHE A 37 10.03 -16.75 -5.30
N VAL A 38 10.02 -16.78 -6.64
CA VAL A 38 9.75 -15.60 -7.46
C VAL A 38 8.33 -15.09 -7.26
N VAL A 39 7.33 -15.98 -7.19
CA VAL A 39 5.94 -15.58 -6.93
C VAL A 39 5.82 -14.93 -5.56
N ALA A 40 6.38 -15.55 -4.51
CA ALA A 40 6.33 -15.00 -3.16
C ALA A 40 7.05 -13.65 -3.06
N ALA A 41 8.25 -13.53 -3.61
CA ALA A 41 9.01 -12.29 -3.61
C ALA A 41 8.30 -11.17 -4.39
N ALA A 42 7.68 -11.50 -5.52
CA ALA A 42 6.90 -10.53 -6.29
C ALA A 42 5.65 -10.06 -5.51
N GLN A 43 4.96 -10.97 -4.82
CA GLN A 43 3.82 -10.61 -3.96
C GLN A 43 4.23 -9.73 -2.79
N GLU A 44 5.32 -10.07 -2.10
CA GLU A 44 5.87 -9.27 -1.00
C GLU A 44 6.24 -7.85 -1.47
N ALA A 45 6.98 -7.74 -2.57
CA ALA A 45 7.35 -6.46 -3.15
C ALA A 45 6.13 -5.64 -3.59
N ALA A 46 5.13 -6.28 -4.18
CA ALA A 46 3.89 -5.61 -4.58
C ALA A 46 3.12 -5.08 -3.37
N HIS A 47 2.90 -5.89 -2.33
CA HIS A 47 2.23 -5.46 -1.10
C HIS A 47 2.96 -4.29 -0.46
N ARG A 48 4.29 -4.40 -0.30
CA ARG A 48 5.10 -3.32 0.26
C ARG A 48 4.97 -2.03 -0.54
N THR A 49 4.99 -2.11 -1.87
CA THR A 49 4.87 -0.93 -2.75
C THR A 49 3.49 -0.26 -2.61
N ILE A 50 2.42 -1.06 -2.52
CA ILE A 50 1.06 -0.56 -2.33
C ILE A 50 0.93 0.09 -0.94
N GLU A 51 1.40 -0.59 0.11
CA GLU A 51 1.36 -0.10 1.48
C GLU A 51 2.16 1.19 1.66
N GLU A 52 3.36 1.28 1.07
CA GLU A 52 4.20 2.48 1.13
C GLU A 52 3.50 3.72 0.56
N THR A 53 2.59 3.55 -0.41
CA THR A 53 1.80 4.66 -0.97
C THR A 53 0.75 5.18 0.02
N HIS A 54 0.27 4.33 0.93
CA HIS A 54 -0.76 4.68 1.91
C HIS A 54 -0.20 5.04 3.30
N LEU A 55 1.10 4.87 3.52
CA LEU A 55 1.71 5.02 4.83
C LEU A 55 2.23 6.45 5.04
N ILE A 56 1.54 7.22 5.88
CA ILE A 56 2.02 8.52 6.34
C ILE A 56 3.06 8.29 7.45
N ARG A 57 4.34 8.53 7.12
CA ARG A 57 5.44 8.47 8.11
C ARG A 57 5.55 9.82 8.81
N LEU A 58 5.24 9.85 10.10
CA LEU A 58 5.32 11.04 10.95
C LEU A 58 6.56 10.97 11.84
N SER A 59 7.21 12.11 12.08
CA SER A 59 8.22 12.23 13.15
C SER A 59 7.59 11.97 14.51
N VAL A 60 8.39 11.71 15.54
CA VAL A 60 7.84 11.52 16.91
C VAL A 60 7.04 12.75 17.36
N GLU A 61 7.56 13.95 17.07
CA GLU A 61 6.85 15.20 17.38
C GLU A 61 5.52 15.31 16.62
N ASP A 62 5.49 14.94 15.34
CA ASP A 62 4.25 14.97 14.55
C ASP A 62 3.25 13.92 15.00
N GLN A 63 3.71 12.76 15.49
CA GLN A 63 2.84 11.73 16.07
C GLN A 63 2.15 12.25 17.34
N GLU A 64 2.90 12.89 18.24
CA GLU A 64 2.34 13.50 19.45
C GLU A 64 1.32 14.58 19.11
N ARG A 65 1.66 15.48 18.17
CA ARG A 65 0.73 16.51 17.70
C ARG A 65 -0.52 15.91 17.06
N PHE A 66 -0.37 14.87 16.25
CA PHE A 66 -1.49 14.20 15.59
C PHE A 66 -2.44 13.56 16.61
N VAL A 67 -1.90 12.83 17.59
CA VAL A 67 -2.69 12.19 18.64
C VAL A 67 -3.37 13.23 19.52
N ASP A 68 -2.68 14.30 19.91
CA ASP A 68 -3.30 15.40 20.68
C ASP A 68 -4.49 16.00 19.92
N ARG A 69 -4.35 16.27 18.61
CA ARG A 69 -5.47 16.78 17.80
C ARG A 69 -6.62 15.80 17.63
N LEU A 70 -6.34 14.50 17.64
CA LEU A 70 -7.37 13.46 17.55
C LEU A 70 -8.16 13.33 18.87
N LEU A 71 -7.48 13.40 20.01
CA LEU A 71 -8.08 13.31 21.34
C LEU A 71 -8.73 14.63 21.78
N ASN A 72 -8.14 15.76 21.39
CA ASN A 72 -8.56 17.12 21.73
C ASN A 72 -8.87 17.91 20.45
N PRO A 73 -9.96 17.58 19.74
CA PRO A 73 -10.29 18.25 18.49
C PRO A 73 -10.57 19.75 18.74
N SER A 74 -9.92 20.59 17.94
CA SER A 74 -10.19 22.04 17.98
C SER A 74 -11.51 22.37 17.30
N PRO A 75 -12.21 23.43 17.74
CA PRO A 75 -13.43 23.87 17.09
C PRO A 75 -13.17 24.24 15.63
N LEU A 76 -14.16 24.01 14.77
CA LEU A 76 -14.07 24.28 13.35
C LEU A 76 -13.81 25.78 13.12
N PRO A 77 -12.69 26.15 12.46
CA PRO A 77 -12.41 27.54 12.14
C PRO A 77 -13.52 28.16 11.26
N PRO A 78 -13.86 29.45 11.44
CA PRO A 78 -14.90 30.11 10.63
C PRO A 78 -14.68 30.02 9.12
N ALA A 79 -13.43 29.97 8.66
CA ALA A 79 -13.10 29.80 7.24
C ALA A 79 -13.50 28.42 6.71
N LEU A 80 -13.28 27.35 7.48
CA LEU A 80 -13.69 26.00 7.10
C LEU A 80 -15.22 25.85 7.13
N ALA A 81 -15.90 26.51 8.07
CA ALA A 81 -17.36 26.56 8.07
C ALA A 81 -17.92 27.20 6.79
N ARG A 82 -17.39 28.36 6.38
CA ARG A 82 -17.77 29.00 5.11
C ARG A 82 -17.48 28.13 3.89
N ALA A 83 -16.33 27.45 3.86
CA ALA A 83 -15.96 26.56 2.75
C ALA A 83 -16.92 25.36 2.64
N ARG A 84 -17.30 24.76 3.78
CA ARG A 84 -18.31 23.69 3.83
C ARG A 84 -19.64 24.15 3.26
N ASP A 85 -20.10 25.33 3.67
CA ASP A 85 -21.40 25.87 3.26
C ASP A 85 -21.40 26.20 1.76
N ALA A 86 -20.33 26.82 1.25
CA ALA A 86 -20.16 27.09 -0.18
C ALA A 86 -20.12 25.81 -1.04
N HIS A 87 -19.44 24.77 -0.57
CA HIS A 87 -19.40 23.47 -1.24
C HIS A 87 -20.78 22.79 -1.27
N ALA A 88 -21.57 22.93 -0.20
CA ALA A 88 -22.93 22.39 -0.13
C ALA A 88 -23.90 23.10 -1.08
N GLU A 89 -23.74 24.40 -1.32
CA GLU A 89 -24.48 25.13 -2.36
C GLU A 89 -24.06 24.65 -3.76
N LEU A 90 -22.76 24.59 -4.05
CA LEU A 90 -22.24 24.14 -5.36
C LEU A 90 -22.75 22.74 -5.76
N ILE A 91 -22.75 21.79 -4.83
CA ILE A 91 -23.23 20.42 -5.09
C ILE A 91 -24.76 20.37 -5.26
N ARG A 92 -25.51 21.25 -4.58
CA ARG A 92 -26.99 21.31 -4.74
C ARG A 92 -27.39 21.94 -6.06
N GLU A 93 -26.70 22.99 -6.51
CA GLU A 93 -26.95 23.66 -7.79
C GLU A 93 -26.58 22.79 -9.01
N SER A 94 -25.65 21.83 -8.83
CA SER A 94 -25.22 20.91 -9.89
C SER A 94 -26.11 19.66 -10.07
N ARG A 95 -27.17 19.48 -9.27
CA ARG A 95 -28.06 18.30 -9.33
C ARG A 95 -29.39 18.64 -9.98
#